data_AF-A0A813DFR1-F1
#
_entry.id   AF-A0A813DFR1-F1
#
_cell.length_a   1.000
_cell.length_b   1.000
_cell.length_c   1.000
_cell.angle_alpha   90.00
_cell.angle_beta   90.00
_cell.angle_gamma   90.00
#
_symmetry.space_group_name_H-M   'P 1'
#
loop_
_entity.id
_entity.type
_entity.pdbx_description
1 polymer ?
#
loop_
_entity_poly.entity_id
_entity_poly.type
_entity_poly.pdbx_seq_one_letter_code
_entity_poly.pdbx_strand_id
1 'polypeptide(L)'
;MISTRKKIIKEKGAVATALEEEVAKALFDIEVSPSSDIKADLRDVYISSAKEIEVGKAGAAVVVHVPFRVWKTVRKIHGRLIRELEKKFTKRHIILVANRTILDLNFKRKGLKVRPRSRTLTAVHEAILEDVVGPTEIVGKRTRISVDGTKLLKVYLDSKDKDKENVEAKLNTYAAVYKKLTTKDAAILARELAAKMKWGERYIHDMPEDSTGEYKDKKMDENTEGEPLRVKVGGGTLMKGMDLAVEGLCPGQKISVIIPPKLAFDHPLFRGNKQLPVPKDTTLRYEIEVVDINGSADTSEPKDIALVVAMLALFVATAGIVTFMVVGRADKKSAYNAKKKEKKLEKKKTK
;
A
#
# COMPACT_ATOMS: atom_id res chain seq x y z
N MET A 1 -30.24 -39.36 -1.93
CA MET A 1 -28.96 -38.75 -1.49
C MET A 1 -28.17 -38.08 -2.63
N ILE A 2 -28.82 -37.61 -3.71
CA ILE A 2 -28.16 -37.35 -5.02
C ILE A 2 -27.96 -35.85 -5.35
N SER A 3 -28.51 -34.91 -4.59
CA SER A 3 -28.52 -33.49 -5.01
C SER A 3 -27.45 -32.59 -4.39
N THR A 4 -26.94 -32.90 -3.19
CA THR A 4 -25.94 -32.05 -2.50
C THR A 4 -24.59 -32.02 -3.19
N ARG A 5 -24.17 -33.13 -3.82
CA ARG A 5 -22.91 -33.20 -4.57
C ARG A 5 -22.88 -32.28 -5.80
N LYS A 6 -24.03 -31.95 -6.40
CA LYS A 6 -24.08 -31.03 -7.55
C LYS A 6 -23.71 -29.59 -7.17
N LYS A 7 -23.81 -29.23 -5.88
CA LYS A 7 -23.45 -27.90 -5.37
C LYS A 7 -21.98 -27.77 -4.97
N ILE A 8 -21.20 -28.86 -5.04
CA ILE A 8 -19.76 -28.83 -4.75
C ILE A 8 -19.00 -29.17 -6.02
N ILE A 9 -18.20 -28.22 -6.51
CA ILE A 9 -17.27 -28.45 -7.63
C ILE A 9 -15.88 -28.01 -7.19
N LYS A 10 -15.06 -28.99 -6.83
CA LYS A 10 -13.67 -28.77 -6.44
C LYS A 10 -12.75 -28.71 -7.64
N GLU A 11 -11.81 -27.77 -7.61
CA GLU A 11 -10.71 -27.76 -8.54
C GLU A 11 -9.82 -29.00 -8.25
N LYS A 12 -9.65 -29.86 -9.27
CA LYS A 12 -8.84 -31.10 -9.23
C LYS A 12 -9.45 -32.31 -8.52
N GLY A 13 -10.77 -32.35 -8.29
CA GLY A 13 -11.45 -33.57 -7.82
C GLY A 13 -11.05 -34.02 -6.41
N ALA A 14 -10.55 -33.11 -5.57
CA ALA A 14 -10.24 -33.41 -4.17
C ALA A 14 -11.51 -33.79 -3.38
N VAL A 15 -11.35 -34.59 -2.32
CA VAL A 15 -12.44 -35.05 -1.45
C VAL A 15 -13.04 -33.87 -0.68
N ALA A 16 -14.37 -33.82 -0.55
CA ALA A 16 -15.08 -32.78 0.21
C ALA A 16 -14.80 -32.91 1.72
N THR A 17 -14.64 -31.77 2.38
CA THR A 17 -14.53 -31.68 3.85
C THR A 17 -15.92 -31.60 4.48
N ALA A 18 -16.04 -32.01 5.74
CA ALA A 18 -17.33 -32.01 6.45
C ALA A 18 -18.04 -30.64 6.40
N LEU A 19 -17.28 -29.55 6.57
CA LEU A 19 -17.82 -28.19 6.48
C LEU A 19 -18.36 -27.85 5.08
N GLU A 20 -17.71 -28.31 4.01
CA GLU A 20 -18.19 -28.07 2.65
C GLU A 20 -19.48 -28.84 2.36
N GLU A 21 -19.62 -30.05 2.91
CA GLU A 21 -20.84 -30.84 2.81
C GLU A 21 -22.00 -30.19 3.57
N GLU A 22 -21.73 -29.62 4.75
CA GLU A 22 -22.72 -28.85 5.52
C GLU A 22 -23.20 -27.62 4.76
N VAL A 23 -22.28 -26.81 4.20
CA VAL A 23 -22.64 -25.61 3.44
C VAL A 23 -23.39 -26.00 2.15
N ALA A 24 -22.98 -27.07 1.47
CA ALA A 24 -23.69 -27.55 0.28
C ALA A 24 -25.09 -28.09 0.59
N LYS A 25 -25.26 -28.75 1.74
CA LYS A 25 -26.58 -29.15 2.23
C LYS A 25 -27.44 -27.93 2.51
N ALA A 26 -26.90 -26.91 3.18
CA ALA A 26 -27.62 -25.67 3.44
C ALA A 26 -28.07 -24.97 2.14
N LEU A 27 -27.21 -24.91 1.12
CA LEU A 27 -27.59 -24.35 -0.19
C LEU A 27 -28.69 -25.16 -0.88
N PHE A 28 -28.63 -26.49 -0.81
CA PHE A 28 -29.65 -27.35 -1.39
C PHE A 28 -31.00 -27.20 -0.66
N ASP A 29 -30.98 -27.14 0.67
CA ASP A 29 -32.18 -26.94 1.47
C ASP A 29 -32.86 -25.59 1.13
N ILE A 30 -32.07 -24.54 0.88
CA ILE A 30 -32.59 -23.26 0.41
C ILE A 30 -33.22 -23.41 -0.98
N GLU A 31 -32.54 -24.05 -1.95
CA GLU A 31 -33.09 -24.26 -3.30
C GLU A 31 -34.42 -25.04 -3.30
N VAL A 32 -34.55 -26.02 -2.41
CA VAL A 32 -35.78 -26.81 -2.28
C VAL A 32 -36.87 -26.06 -1.53
N SER A 33 -36.50 -25.12 -0.65
CA SER A 33 -37.47 -24.40 0.17
C SER A 33 -38.44 -23.60 -0.69
N PRO A 34 -39.76 -23.76 -0.49
CA PRO A 34 -40.78 -23.06 -1.28
C PRO A 34 -40.89 -21.56 -0.90
N SER A 35 -40.31 -21.16 0.23
CA SER A 35 -40.33 -19.79 0.74
C SER A 35 -39.22 -18.88 0.20
N SER A 36 -38.22 -19.44 -0.50
CA SER A 36 -37.10 -18.64 -1.01
C SER A 36 -37.33 -18.21 -2.45
N ASP A 37 -37.45 -16.91 -2.68
CA ASP A 37 -37.57 -16.32 -4.03
C ASP A 37 -36.28 -16.46 -4.87
N ILE A 38 -35.22 -17.01 -4.28
CA ILE A 38 -33.86 -17.09 -4.83
C ILE A 38 -33.62 -18.41 -5.59
N LYS A 39 -34.62 -19.32 -5.62
CA LYS A 39 -34.49 -20.66 -6.19
C LYS A 39 -33.98 -20.68 -7.63
N ALA A 40 -34.46 -19.77 -8.48
CA ALA A 40 -34.06 -19.70 -9.88
C ALA A 40 -32.57 -19.39 -10.04
N ASP A 41 -32.06 -18.41 -9.28
CA ASP A 41 -30.66 -18.00 -9.32
C ASP A 41 -29.73 -19.02 -8.63
N LEU A 42 -30.21 -19.68 -7.56
CA LEU A 42 -29.44 -20.67 -6.80
C LEU A 42 -29.17 -21.95 -7.55
N ARG A 43 -30.00 -22.33 -8.54
CA ARG A 43 -29.83 -23.55 -9.34
C ARG A 43 -28.43 -23.65 -9.95
N ASP A 44 -27.93 -22.54 -10.49
CA ASP A 44 -26.64 -22.45 -11.16
C ASP A 44 -25.46 -22.16 -10.22
N VAL A 45 -25.73 -21.86 -8.95
CA VAL A 45 -24.70 -21.56 -7.94
C VAL A 45 -24.15 -22.86 -7.37
N TYR A 46 -22.82 -22.95 -7.32
CA TYR A 46 -22.07 -24.02 -6.68
C TYR A 46 -20.84 -23.45 -5.96
N ILE A 47 -20.31 -24.22 -5.01
CA ILE A 47 -19.18 -23.86 -4.16
C ILE A 47 -17.95 -24.63 -4.59
N SER A 48 -16.79 -23.99 -4.51
CA SER A 48 -15.49 -24.66 -4.69
C SER A 48 -14.88 -25.12 -3.38
N SER A 49 -14.87 -24.26 -2.35
CA SER A 49 -14.42 -24.65 -1.02
C SER A 49 -15.08 -23.82 0.07
N ALA A 50 -15.00 -24.29 1.31
CA ALA A 50 -15.40 -23.53 2.48
C ALA A 50 -14.27 -23.62 3.52
N LYS A 51 -13.97 -22.50 4.17
CA LYS A 51 -12.93 -22.41 5.19
C LYS A 51 -13.49 -21.75 6.43
N GLU A 52 -13.25 -22.37 7.57
CA GLU A 52 -13.53 -21.77 8.87
C GLU A 52 -12.34 -20.92 9.32
N ILE A 53 -12.63 -19.71 9.78
CA ILE A 53 -11.66 -18.75 10.31
C ILE A 53 -12.14 -18.32 11.68
N GLU A 54 -11.32 -18.54 12.69
CA GLU A 54 -11.59 -18.07 14.04
C GLU A 54 -11.33 -16.56 14.14
N VAL A 55 -12.32 -15.82 14.63
CA VAL A 55 -12.27 -14.36 14.79
C VAL A 55 -12.29 -14.05 16.28
N GLY A 56 -11.15 -14.27 16.96
CA GLY A 56 -10.91 -13.86 18.35
C GLY A 56 -12.16 -13.83 19.26
N LYS A 57 -12.56 -12.63 19.71
CA LYS A 57 -13.71 -12.41 20.61
C LYS A 57 -15.09 -12.43 19.92
N ALA A 58 -15.16 -12.43 18.60
CA ALA A 58 -16.39 -12.29 17.81
C ALA A 58 -16.96 -13.61 17.26
N GLY A 59 -16.36 -14.75 17.61
CA GLY A 59 -16.80 -16.08 17.19
C GLY A 59 -16.06 -16.61 15.95
N ALA A 60 -16.63 -17.62 15.30
CA ALA A 60 -16.06 -18.22 14.09
C ALA A 60 -16.76 -17.69 12.82
N ALA A 61 -15.99 -17.47 11.76
CA ALA A 61 -16.49 -17.04 10.47
C ALA A 61 -16.26 -18.14 9.42
N VAL A 62 -17.26 -18.40 8.58
CA VAL A 62 -17.14 -19.34 7.47
C VAL A 62 -16.99 -18.55 6.17
N VAL A 63 -15.84 -18.71 5.53
CA VAL A 63 -15.54 -18.15 4.22
C VAL A 63 -15.87 -19.17 3.15
N VAL A 64 -16.88 -18.87 2.35
CA VAL A 64 -17.33 -19.73 1.24
C VAL A 64 -16.71 -19.21 -0.05
N HIS A 65 -15.88 -20.05 -0.66
CA HIS A 65 -15.21 -19.80 -1.91
C HIS A 65 -16.09 -20.22 -3.08
N VAL A 66 -16.52 -19.23 -3.86
CA VAL A 66 -17.40 -19.39 -5.01
C VAL A 66 -16.57 -19.23 -6.31
N PRO A 67 -16.71 -20.11 -7.30
CA PRO A 67 -16.02 -19.95 -8.58
C PRO A 67 -16.44 -18.66 -9.31
N PHE A 68 -15.46 -18.00 -9.94
CA PHE A 68 -15.66 -16.66 -10.54
C PHE A 68 -16.75 -16.61 -11.62
N ARG A 69 -17.02 -17.73 -12.31
CA ARG A 69 -18.06 -17.81 -13.37
C ARG A 69 -19.46 -17.52 -12.84
N VAL A 70 -19.80 -18.01 -11.65
CA VAL A 70 -21.13 -17.85 -11.04
C VAL A 70 -21.21 -16.62 -10.14
N TRP A 71 -20.08 -15.93 -9.90
CA TRP A 71 -20.00 -14.78 -8.99
C TRP A 71 -20.94 -13.63 -9.39
N LYS A 72 -21.18 -13.42 -10.70
CA LYS A 72 -22.11 -12.38 -11.16
C LYS A 72 -23.54 -12.63 -10.70
N THR A 73 -23.98 -13.90 -10.69
CA THR A 73 -25.29 -14.29 -10.17
C THR A 73 -25.32 -14.15 -8.66
N VAL A 74 -24.28 -14.65 -7.97
CA VAL A 74 -24.16 -14.53 -6.50
C VAL A 74 -24.20 -13.07 -6.05
N ARG A 75 -23.53 -12.15 -6.74
CA ARG A 75 -23.55 -10.71 -6.40
C ARG A 75 -24.95 -10.10 -6.44
N LYS A 76 -25.85 -10.57 -7.33
CA LYS A 76 -27.25 -10.09 -7.40
C LYS A 76 -28.09 -10.58 -6.20
N ILE A 77 -27.78 -11.76 -5.68
CA ILE A 77 -28.52 -12.40 -4.58
C ILE A 77 -27.79 -12.30 -3.24
N HIS A 78 -26.64 -11.62 -3.21
CA HIS A 78 -25.65 -11.67 -2.14
C HIS A 78 -26.23 -11.38 -0.75
N GLY A 79 -26.95 -10.25 -0.61
CA GLY A 79 -27.55 -9.87 0.67
C GLY A 79 -28.63 -10.84 1.15
N ARG A 80 -29.42 -11.41 0.24
CA ARG A 80 -30.49 -12.36 0.57
C ARG A 80 -29.91 -13.73 0.93
N LEU A 81 -28.93 -14.21 0.17
CA LEU A 81 -28.25 -15.48 0.39
C LEU A 81 -27.50 -15.51 1.73
N ILE A 82 -26.81 -14.44 2.10
CA ILE A 82 -26.13 -14.36 3.40
C ILE A 82 -27.14 -14.48 4.54
N ARG A 83 -28.28 -13.78 4.48
CA ARG A 83 -29.31 -13.84 5.53
C ARG A 83 -29.91 -15.24 5.69
N GLU A 84 -30.12 -15.97 4.60
CA GLU A 84 -30.63 -17.34 4.66
C GLU A 84 -29.60 -18.34 5.18
N LEU A 85 -28.35 -18.21 4.76
CA LEU A 85 -27.26 -19.03 5.26
C LEU A 85 -26.98 -18.76 6.75
N GLU A 86 -27.05 -17.51 7.21
CA GLU A 86 -26.86 -17.16 8.63
C GLU A 86 -27.97 -17.72 9.53
N LYS A 87 -29.19 -17.89 9.01
CA LYS A 87 -30.27 -18.60 9.75
C LYS A 87 -29.92 -20.08 10.00
N LYS A 88 -29.20 -20.71 9.08
CA LYS A 88 -28.80 -22.13 9.18
C LYS A 88 -27.55 -22.31 10.04
N PHE A 89 -26.60 -21.39 9.95
CA PHE A 89 -25.38 -21.40 10.75
C PHE A 89 -25.48 -20.39 11.90
N THR A 90 -26.20 -20.77 12.94
CA THR A 90 -26.33 -19.93 14.13
C THR A 90 -24.94 -19.70 14.75
N LYS A 91 -24.69 -18.45 15.19
CA LYS A 91 -23.43 -17.97 15.80
C LYS A 91 -22.19 -17.94 14.90
N ARG A 92 -22.29 -18.27 13.60
CA ARG A 92 -21.18 -18.13 12.64
C ARG A 92 -21.49 -17.10 11.58
N HIS A 93 -20.58 -16.16 11.36
CA HIS A 93 -20.72 -15.18 10.28
C HIS A 93 -20.31 -15.80 8.95
N ILE A 94 -21.09 -15.57 7.90
CA ILE A 94 -20.82 -16.13 6.58
C ILE A 94 -20.37 -15.04 5.65
N ILE A 95 -19.25 -15.28 4.98
CA ILE A 95 -18.65 -14.37 4.00
C ILE A 95 -18.45 -15.13 2.70
N LEU A 96 -18.97 -14.60 1.60
CA LEU A 96 -18.81 -15.18 0.27
C LEU A 96 -17.64 -14.49 -0.44
N VAL A 97 -16.73 -15.26 -1.02
CA VAL A 97 -15.56 -14.74 -1.74
C VAL A 97 -15.40 -15.47 -3.06
N ALA A 98 -15.10 -14.73 -4.15
CA ALA A 98 -14.83 -15.35 -5.43
C ALA A 98 -13.42 -15.95 -5.53
N ASN A 99 -13.29 -17.10 -6.18
CA ASN A 99 -12.01 -17.69 -6.56
C ASN A 99 -11.37 -16.89 -7.68
N ARG A 100 -10.41 -16.03 -7.32
CA ARG A 100 -9.59 -15.27 -8.27
C ARG A 100 -8.20 -15.87 -8.38
N THR A 101 -7.69 -15.94 -9.61
CA THR A 101 -6.35 -16.47 -9.87
C THR A 101 -5.33 -15.34 -9.97
N ILE A 102 -4.35 -15.35 -9.06
CA ILE A 102 -3.23 -14.41 -9.09
C ILE A 102 -2.15 -14.99 -10.00
N LEU A 103 -1.75 -14.23 -11.02
CA LEU A 103 -0.54 -14.54 -11.79
C LEU A 103 0.67 -13.91 -11.11
N ASP A 104 1.78 -14.60 -11.14
CA ASP A 104 3.08 -14.13 -10.69
C ASP A 104 3.72 -13.18 -11.71
N LEU A 105 4.80 -12.49 -11.30
CA LEU A 105 5.53 -11.61 -12.20
C LEU A 105 6.27 -12.39 -13.31
N ASN A 106 6.59 -13.67 -13.06
CA ASN A 106 7.20 -14.58 -14.04
C ASN A 106 6.17 -15.26 -14.97
N PHE A 107 5.03 -14.61 -15.21
CA PHE A 107 3.92 -15.14 -16.03
C PHE A 107 4.31 -15.54 -17.45
N LYS A 108 5.39 -14.98 -18.01
CA LYS A 108 5.88 -15.33 -19.35
C LYS A 108 6.23 -16.81 -19.49
N ARG A 109 6.68 -17.47 -18.40
CA ARG A 109 6.97 -18.92 -18.39
C ARG A 109 5.73 -19.78 -18.60
N LYS A 110 4.54 -19.24 -18.31
CA LYS A 110 3.24 -19.92 -18.52
C LYS A 110 2.69 -19.69 -19.93
N GLY A 111 3.49 -19.16 -20.85
CA GLY A 111 3.11 -18.95 -22.26
C GLY A 111 2.24 -17.70 -22.51
N LEU A 112 2.06 -16.84 -21.51
CA LEU A 112 1.27 -15.61 -21.66
C LEU A 112 2.14 -14.46 -22.16
N LYS A 113 1.75 -13.86 -23.29
CA LYS A 113 2.43 -12.67 -23.87
C LYS A 113 2.23 -11.41 -23.03
N VAL A 114 1.02 -11.21 -22.50
CA VAL A 114 0.64 -10.05 -21.67
C VAL A 114 -0.04 -10.54 -20.39
N ARG A 115 0.32 -9.96 -19.24
CA ARG A 115 -0.36 -10.23 -17.97
C ARG A 115 -1.66 -9.42 -17.90
N PRO A 116 -2.83 -10.06 -17.79
CA PRO A 116 -4.08 -9.33 -17.60
C PRO A 116 -4.06 -8.58 -16.26
N ARG A 117 -4.49 -7.30 -16.25
CA ARG A 117 -4.54 -6.47 -15.04
C ARG A 117 -5.44 -7.08 -13.95
N SER A 118 -6.53 -7.73 -14.35
CA SER A 118 -7.45 -8.44 -13.44
C SER A 118 -6.81 -9.60 -12.67
N ARG A 119 -5.67 -10.13 -13.15
CA ARG A 119 -4.92 -11.22 -12.51
C ARG A 119 -3.66 -10.73 -11.79
N THR A 120 -3.58 -9.44 -11.51
CA THR A 120 -2.51 -8.87 -10.70
C THR A 120 -2.84 -8.98 -9.21
N LEU A 121 -1.82 -9.06 -8.36
CA LEU A 121 -2.00 -9.19 -6.91
C LEU A 121 -2.79 -8.01 -6.34
N THR A 122 -2.48 -6.78 -6.77
CA THR A 122 -3.16 -5.57 -6.33
C THR A 122 -4.64 -5.59 -6.67
N ALA A 123 -4.98 -5.84 -7.95
CA ALA A 123 -6.37 -5.89 -8.38
C ALA A 123 -7.17 -7.01 -7.71
N VAL A 124 -6.55 -8.18 -7.50
CA VAL A 124 -7.21 -9.29 -6.80
C VAL A 124 -7.44 -8.97 -5.33
N HIS A 125 -6.47 -8.34 -4.64
CA HIS A 125 -6.64 -7.96 -3.24
C HIS A 125 -7.71 -6.87 -3.05
N GLU A 126 -7.86 -5.95 -4.00
CA GLU A 126 -8.94 -4.95 -3.99
C GLU A 126 -10.30 -5.61 -4.21
N ALA A 127 -10.39 -6.55 -5.15
CA ALA A 127 -11.63 -7.25 -5.44
C ALA A 127 -12.03 -8.24 -4.33
N ILE A 128 -11.06 -8.86 -3.63
CA ILE A 128 -11.35 -9.67 -2.43
C ILE A 128 -11.91 -8.78 -1.32
N LEU A 129 -11.38 -7.57 -1.15
CA LEU A 129 -11.89 -6.64 -0.14
C LEU A 129 -13.35 -6.25 -0.41
N GLU A 130 -13.71 -6.03 -1.67
CA GLU A 130 -15.10 -5.77 -2.07
C GLU A 130 -16.02 -6.97 -1.84
N ASP A 131 -15.57 -8.18 -2.12
CA ASP A 131 -16.36 -9.39 -1.87
C ASP A 131 -16.59 -9.62 -0.36
N VAL A 132 -15.55 -9.44 0.46
CA VAL A 132 -15.62 -9.65 1.91
C VAL A 132 -16.64 -8.73 2.56
N VAL A 133 -16.76 -7.49 2.06
CA VAL A 133 -17.63 -6.48 2.64
C VAL A 133 -19.03 -6.41 1.97
N GLY A 134 -19.24 -7.14 0.88
CA GLY A 134 -20.58 -7.28 0.30
C GLY A 134 -21.56 -7.82 1.35
N PRO A 135 -22.80 -7.31 1.45
CA PRO A 135 -23.58 -6.54 0.47
C PRO A 135 -23.35 -5.02 0.47
N THR A 136 -22.57 -4.50 1.41
CA THR A 136 -22.35 -3.05 1.53
C THR A 136 -21.28 -2.57 0.55
N GLU A 137 -21.40 -1.31 0.13
CA GLU A 137 -20.45 -0.70 -0.80
C GLU A 137 -19.36 0.08 -0.05
N ILE A 138 -18.15 0.07 -0.62
CA ILE A 138 -17.02 0.81 -0.09
C ILE A 138 -17.08 2.23 -0.65
N VAL A 139 -17.30 3.21 0.22
CA VAL A 139 -17.34 4.64 -0.15
C VAL A 139 -15.93 5.21 -0.32
N GLY A 140 -14.96 4.72 0.45
CA GLY A 140 -13.60 5.22 0.40
C GLY A 140 -12.57 4.23 0.94
N LYS A 141 -11.35 4.35 0.43
CA LYS A 141 -10.19 3.57 0.88
C LYS A 141 -9.05 4.55 1.17
N ARG A 142 -8.38 4.44 2.31
CA ARG A 142 -7.19 5.22 2.65
C ARG A 142 -6.13 4.26 3.19
N THR A 143 -4.87 4.44 2.81
CA THR A 143 -3.77 3.66 3.39
C THR A 143 -2.97 4.58 4.30
N ARG A 144 -2.92 4.27 5.59
CA ARG A 144 -2.02 4.92 6.54
C ARG A 144 -0.68 4.19 6.50
N ILE A 145 0.40 4.95 6.45
CA ILE A 145 1.76 4.43 6.57
C ILE A 145 2.31 4.99 7.88
N SER A 146 2.64 4.11 8.83
CA SER A 146 3.28 4.51 10.10
C SER A 146 4.75 4.84 9.88
N VAL A 147 5.38 5.50 10.87
CA VAL A 147 6.83 5.80 10.86
C VAL A 147 7.67 4.52 10.72
N ASP A 148 7.18 3.41 11.26
CA ASP A 148 7.81 2.08 11.16
C ASP A 148 7.68 1.43 9.77
N GLY A 149 7.03 2.12 8.81
CA GLY A 149 6.75 1.60 7.47
C GLY A 149 5.57 0.63 7.38
N THR A 150 4.94 0.29 8.52
CA THR A 150 3.73 -0.55 8.54
C THR A 150 2.58 0.16 7.84
N LYS A 151 1.87 -0.57 6.98
CA LYS A 151 0.75 -0.05 6.19
C LYS A 151 -0.56 -0.58 6.76
N LEU A 152 -1.46 0.32 7.13
CA LEU A 152 -2.79 0.02 7.62
C LEU A 152 -3.83 0.56 6.63
N LEU A 153 -4.61 -0.35 6.04
CA LEU A 153 -5.65 0.01 5.08
C LEU A 153 -6.95 0.34 5.82
N LYS A 154 -7.35 1.61 5.82
CA LYS A 154 -8.62 2.09 6.35
C LYS A 154 -9.69 2.05 5.27
N VAL A 155 -10.74 1.26 5.47
CA VAL A 155 -11.87 1.11 4.55
C VAL A 155 -13.09 1.78 5.15
N TYR A 156 -13.73 2.65 4.38
CA TYR A 156 -14.95 3.34 4.79
C TYR A 156 -16.14 2.71 4.09
N LEU A 157 -17.07 2.20 4.89
CA LEU A 157 -18.33 1.65 4.40
C LEU A 157 -19.39 2.73 4.39
N ASP A 158 -20.39 2.56 3.53
CA ASP A 158 -21.53 3.46 3.54
C ASP A 158 -22.28 3.34 4.87
N SER A 159 -22.70 4.50 5.40
CA SER A 159 -23.48 4.57 6.63
C SER A 159 -24.99 4.54 6.37
N LYS A 160 -25.42 4.61 5.10
CA LYS A 160 -26.83 4.69 4.73
C LYS A 160 -27.49 3.33 4.48
N ASP A 161 -26.76 2.24 4.64
CA ASP A 161 -27.32 0.90 4.43
C ASP A 161 -28.35 0.53 5.49
N LYS A 162 -29.46 -0.08 5.03
CA LYS A 162 -30.59 -0.52 5.88
C LYS A 162 -30.21 -1.58 6.92
N ASP A 163 -29.03 -2.19 6.81
CA ASP A 163 -28.53 -3.30 7.64
C ASP A 163 -27.37 -2.89 8.57
N LYS A 164 -27.27 -1.61 8.91
CA LYS A 164 -26.12 -1.04 9.65
C LYS A 164 -25.72 -1.82 10.89
N GLU A 165 -26.68 -2.19 11.73
CA GLU A 165 -26.44 -2.90 12.99
C GLU A 165 -25.78 -4.27 12.75
N ASN A 166 -26.18 -4.97 11.69
CA ASN A 166 -25.60 -6.28 11.34
C ASN A 166 -24.19 -6.14 10.75
N VAL A 167 -23.92 -5.05 10.04
CA VAL A 167 -22.61 -4.76 9.45
C VAL A 167 -21.61 -4.38 10.54
N GLU A 168 -22.02 -3.57 11.51
CA GLU A 168 -21.19 -3.16 12.66
C GLU A 168 -20.71 -4.36 13.48
N ALA A 169 -21.59 -5.34 13.73
CA ALA A 169 -21.22 -6.59 14.39
C ALA A 169 -20.15 -7.40 13.62
N LYS A 170 -20.09 -7.26 12.29
CA LYS A 170 -19.19 -8.03 11.41
C LYS A 170 -17.87 -7.31 11.08
N LEU A 171 -17.68 -6.06 11.49
CA LEU A 171 -16.48 -5.27 11.13
C LEU A 171 -15.18 -5.97 11.53
N ASN A 172 -15.12 -6.51 12.76
CA ASN A 172 -13.95 -7.24 13.27
C ASN A 172 -13.71 -8.54 12.47
N THR A 173 -14.79 -9.21 12.10
CA THR A 173 -14.78 -10.44 11.29
C THR A 173 -14.23 -10.19 9.89
N TYR A 174 -14.68 -9.12 9.23
CA TYR A 174 -14.16 -8.74 7.92
C TYR A 174 -12.67 -8.42 7.94
N ALA A 175 -12.20 -7.69 8.96
CA ALA A 175 -10.78 -7.39 9.14
C ALA A 175 -9.94 -8.66 9.31
N ALA A 176 -10.38 -9.60 10.15
CA ALA A 176 -9.69 -10.86 10.40
C ALA A 176 -9.64 -11.75 9.14
N VAL A 177 -10.77 -11.87 8.43
CA VAL A 177 -10.86 -12.64 7.19
C VAL A 177 -9.96 -12.05 6.11
N TYR A 178 -9.98 -10.72 5.93
CA TYR A 178 -9.12 -10.05 4.96
C TYR A 178 -7.63 -10.26 5.28
N LYS A 179 -7.25 -10.16 6.56
CA LYS A 179 -5.89 -10.41 7.02
C LYS A 179 -5.45 -11.85 6.74
N LYS A 180 -6.33 -12.83 6.97
CA LYS A 180 -6.02 -14.25 6.71
C LYS A 180 -5.88 -14.56 5.22
N LEU A 181 -6.70 -13.93 4.37
CA LEU A 181 -6.69 -14.15 2.92
C LEU A 181 -5.53 -13.44 2.21
N THR A 182 -5.17 -12.23 2.65
CA THR A 182 -4.26 -11.35 1.90
C THR A 182 -2.97 -10.98 2.62
N THR A 183 -2.85 -11.38 3.89
CA THR A 183 -1.76 -11.01 4.82
C THR A 183 -1.56 -9.50 5.01
N LYS A 184 -2.53 -8.68 4.60
CA LYS A 184 -2.54 -7.22 4.81
C LYS A 184 -3.44 -6.86 5.97
N ASP A 185 -3.00 -5.91 6.79
CA ASP A 185 -3.81 -5.36 7.86
C ASP A 185 -4.80 -4.33 7.30
N ALA A 186 -6.09 -4.55 7.58
CA ALA A 186 -7.17 -3.66 7.22
C ALA A 186 -8.02 -3.33 8.45
N ALA A 187 -8.35 -2.06 8.60
CA ALA A 187 -9.32 -1.55 9.57
C ALA A 187 -10.55 -1.09 8.80
N ILE A 188 -11.70 -1.72 9.06
CA ILE A 188 -12.96 -1.41 8.39
C ILE A 188 -13.81 -0.56 9.33
N LEU A 189 -14.26 0.60 8.83
CA LEU A 189 -14.91 1.64 9.60
C LEU A 189 -16.26 1.98 8.98
N ALA A 190 -17.30 2.03 9.80
CA ALA A 190 -18.60 2.59 9.41
C ALA A 190 -18.53 4.12 9.41
N ARG A 191 -19.11 4.77 8.39
CA ARG A 191 -19.01 6.23 8.23
C ARG A 191 -19.61 7.05 9.37
N GLU A 192 -20.51 6.51 10.19
CA GLU A 192 -21.04 7.23 11.36
C GLU A 192 -20.10 7.21 12.57
N LEU A 193 -19.38 6.10 12.79
CA LEU A 193 -18.19 6.10 13.66
C LEU A 193 -17.10 7.00 13.06
N ALA A 194 -17.02 7.10 11.74
CA ALA A 194 -16.16 8.07 11.05
C ALA A 194 -16.69 9.53 11.06
N ALA A 195 -17.92 9.77 11.55
CA ALA A 195 -18.55 11.09 11.70
C ALA A 195 -18.59 11.53 13.17
N LYS A 196 -18.64 10.57 14.11
CA LYS A 196 -18.30 10.76 15.53
C LYS A 196 -16.79 10.87 15.74
N MET A 197 -15.98 10.19 14.92
CA MET A 197 -14.66 10.68 14.55
C MET A 197 -14.89 11.99 13.80
N LYS A 198 -14.52 13.11 14.41
CA LYS A 198 -14.86 14.42 13.89
C LYS A 198 -14.38 14.55 12.45
N TRP A 199 -15.18 15.18 11.59
CA TRP A 199 -14.67 15.83 10.38
C TRP A 199 -13.46 16.68 10.78
N GLY A 200 -12.26 16.18 10.49
CA GLY A 200 -11.01 16.69 11.07
C GLY A 200 -9.97 15.60 11.43
N GLU A 201 -10.35 14.33 11.51
CA GLU A 201 -9.41 13.24 11.81
C GLU A 201 -8.68 12.73 10.57
N ARG A 202 -7.79 13.57 10.03
CA ARG A 202 -6.48 13.07 9.59
C ARG A 202 -5.64 12.94 10.86
N TYR A 203 -5.75 11.77 11.49
CA TYR A 203 -4.96 11.35 12.63
C TYR A 203 -3.48 11.60 12.38
N ILE A 204 -3.02 12.65 13.01
CA ILE A 204 -1.67 12.79 13.48
C ILE A 204 -1.80 12.58 14.99
N HIS A 205 -0.88 11.79 15.54
CA HIS A 205 -0.84 11.29 16.92
C HIS A 205 -1.86 11.91 17.89
N ASP A 206 -2.66 11.06 18.55
CA ASP A 206 -3.30 11.49 19.80
C ASP A 206 -2.19 12.01 20.72
N MET A 207 -2.43 13.20 21.26
CA MET A 207 -1.63 13.77 22.33
C MET A 207 -1.76 12.77 23.50
N PRO A 208 -0.65 12.28 24.09
CA PRO A 208 -0.77 11.47 25.29
C PRO A 208 -1.62 12.25 26.31
N GLU A 209 -2.62 11.57 26.90
CA GLU A 209 -3.60 12.18 27.83
C GLU A 209 -2.91 12.90 29.02
N ASP A 210 -1.63 12.57 29.25
CA ASP A 210 -0.75 13.14 30.27
C ASP A 210 -0.13 14.50 29.90
N SER A 211 -0.51 15.16 28.79
CA SER A 211 0.03 16.47 28.43
C SER A 211 -0.63 17.60 29.25
N THR A 212 -0.40 17.60 30.56
CA THR A 212 -0.65 18.72 31.47
C THR A 212 0.46 19.75 31.31
N GLY A 213 0.30 20.66 30.35
CA GLY A 213 1.24 21.75 30.09
C GLY A 213 0.57 23.11 29.94
N GLU A 214 1.23 24.16 30.42
CA GLU A 214 0.81 25.58 30.45
C GLU A 214 0.49 26.20 29.07
N TYR A 215 0.75 25.47 27.98
CA TYR A 215 0.64 25.92 26.59
C TYR A 215 -0.42 25.17 25.77
N LYS A 216 -1.26 24.36 26.41
CA LYS A 216 -2.41 23.71 25.76
C LYS A 216 -3.32 24.79 25.16
N ASP A 217 -3.61 24.67 23.86
CA ASP A 217 -4.48 25.55 23.08
C ASP A 217 -4.03 27.02 22.94
N LYS A 218 -2.77 27.36 23.27
CA LYS A 218 -2.22 28.69 22.98
C LYS A 218 -1.80 28.80 21.51
N LYS A 219 -2.26 29.85 20.83
CA LYS A 219 -1.85 30.20 19.48
C LYS A 219 -0.41 30.72 19.48
N MET A 220 0.49 30.00 18.82
CA MET A 220 1.93 30.34 18.80
C MET A 220 2.34 31.14 17.56
N ASP A 221 1.66 30.92 16.44
CA ASP A 221 2.05 31.50 15.17
C ASP A 221 0.83 31.63 14.25
N GLU A 222 0.74 32.73 13.50
CA GLU A 222 -0.27 32.98 12.48
C GLU A 222 0.28 33.92 11.42
N ASN A 223 0.01 33.58 10.17
CA ASN A 223 0.33 34.44 9.04
C ASN A 223 -0.69 35.60 8.95
N THR A 224 -0.43 36.71 9.66
CA THR A 224 -1.34 37.88 9.73
C THR A 224 -1.11 38.89 8.59
N GLU A 225 -0.08 38.73 7.76
CA GLU A 225 0.38 39.74 6.80
C GLU A 225 -0.30 39.70 5.41
N GLY A 226 -1.40 38.94 5.26
CA GLY A 226 -2.26 38.98 4.07
C GLY A 226 -1.70 38.31 2.80
N GLU A 227 -0.38 38.14 2.69
CA GLU A 227 0.25 37.40 1.59
C GLU A 227 0.57 35.94 1.97
N PRO A 228 0.36 34.96 1.06
CA PRO A 228 0.70 33.56 1.33
C PRO A 228 2.22 33.38 1.47
N LEU A 229 2.65 32.64 2.51
CA LEU A 229 4.05 32.29 2.72
C LEU A 229 4.60 31.49 1.53
N ARG A 230 5.63 32.02 0.86
CA ARG A 230 6.27 31.36 -0.29
C ARG A 230 7.41 30.47 0.18
N VAL A 231 7.32 29.18 -0.12
CA VAL A 231 8.30 28.17 0.30
C VAL A 231 8.63 27.23 -0.86
N LYS A 232 9.91 26.86 -1.00
CA LYS A 232 10.33 25.74 -1.84
C LYS A 232 10.21 24.42 -1.07
N VAL A 233 9.28 23.55 -1.49
CA VAL A 233 9.07 22.22 -0.89
C VAL A 233 10.37 21.42 -0.92
N GLY A 234 10.81 20.92 0.24
CA GLY A 234 12.06 20.15 0.38
C GLY A 234 13.33 21.00 0.35
N GLY A 235 13.21 22.33 0.35
CA GLY A 235 14.34 23.27 0.41
C GLY A 235 14.91 23.47 1.82
N GLY A 236 14.31 22.86 2.85
CA GLY A 236 14.77 22.99 4.24
C GLY A 236 14.49 24.36 4.88
N THR A 237 13.69 25.20 4.20
CA THR A 237 13.25 26.50 4.70
C THR A 237 12.13 26.36 5.74
N LEU A 238 11.34 25.28 5.67
CA LEU A 238 10.37 24.93 6.71
C LEU A 238 10.92 23.89 7.66
N MET A 239 10.27 23.79 8.82
CA MET A 239 10.44 22.66 9.70
C MET A 239 10.12 21.36 8.95
N LYS A 240 10.94 20.33 9.16
CA LYS A 240 10.90 19.08 8.40
C LYS A 240 9.53 18.41 8.40
N GLY A 241 8.80 18.49 9.51
CA GLY A 241 7.43 17.96 9.58
C GLY A 241 6.43 18.72 8.72
N MET A 242 6.64 20.01 8.49
CA MET A 242 5.78 20.83 7.63
C MET A 242 6.11 20.61 6.14
N ASP A 243 7.39 20.50 5.78
CA ASP A 243 7.83 20.12 4.43
C ASP A 243 7.22 18.79 3.98
N LEU A 244 7.28 17.76 4.84
CA LEU A 244 6.66 16.45 4.58
C LEU A 244 5.14 16.50 4.45
N ALA A 245 4.49 17.45 5.13
CA ALA A 245 3.04 17.55 5.12
C ALA A 245 2.49 18.27 3.89
N VAL A 246 3.28 19.18 3.31
CA VAL A 246 2.94 19.91 2.09
C VAL A 246 3.26 19.10 0.83
N GLU A 247 4.12 18.09 0.94
CA GLU A 247 4.48 17.19 -0.17
C GLU A 247 3.24 16.45 -0.72
N GLY A 248 2.92 16.69 -1.99
CA GLY A 248 1.80 16.04 -2.69
C GLY A 248 0.43 16.70 -2.52
N LEU A 249 0.36 17.90 -1.92
CA LEU A 249 -0.86 18.71 -1.91
C LEU A 249 -1.09 19.43 -3.24
N CYS A 250 -2.36 19.63 -3.57
CA CYS A 250 -2.77 20.46 -4.71
C CYS A 250 -3.14 21.89 -4.25
N PRO A 251 -3.08 22.90 -5.15
CA PRO A 251 -3.59 24.24 -4.87
C PRO A 251 -5.07 24.20 -4.41
N GLY A 252 -5.42 25.04 -3.44
CA GLY A 252 -6.73 25.13 -2.80
C GLY A 252 -6.99 24.12 -1.68
N GLN A 253 -6.04 23.22 -1.36
CA GLN A 253 -6.22 22.25 -0.28
C GLN A 253 -5.87 22.81 1.09
N LYS A 254 -6.78 22.62 2.06
CA LYS A 254 -6.56 22.90 3.48
C LYS A 254 -6.22 21.62 4.23
N ILE A 255 -5.16 21.66 5.03
CA ILE A 255 -4.69 20.53 5.84
C ILE A 255 -4.38 20.98 7.26
N SER A 256 -4.63 20.12 8.25
CA SER A 256 -4.15 20.30 9.61
C SER A 256 -3.04 19.30 9.88
N VAL A 257 -1.94 19.76 10.48
CA VAL A 257 -0.71 19.00 10.69
C VAL A 257 -0.29 19.10 12.15
N ILE A 258 -0.06 17.98 12.82
CA ILE A 258 0.58 17.93 14.15
C ILE A 258 2.03 17.52 13.95
N ILE A 259 2.98 18.30 14.44
CA ILE A 259 4.41 18.05 14.23
C ILE A 259 5.03 17.65 15.56
N PRO A 260 5.57 16.41 15.68
CA PRO A 260 6.24 15.99 16.89
C PRO A 260 7.54 16.79 17.09
N PRO A 261 8.03 16.92 18.34
CA PRO A 261 9.14 17.82 18.67
C PRO A 261 10.39 17.56 17.81
N LYS A 262 10.72 16.28 17.58
CA LYS A 262 11.86 15.83 16.76
C LYS A 262 11.81 16.26 15.28
N LEU A 263 10.62 16.52 14.74
CA LEU A 263 10.41 16.99 13.37
C LEU A 263 10.06 18.49 13.32
N ALA A 264 9.89 19.10 14.49
CA ALA A 264 9.66 20.50 14.72
C ALA A 264 10.98 21.20 15.11
N PHE A 265 10.97 21.88 16.26
CA PHE A 265 12.07 22.71 16.75
C PHE A 265 13.19 21.92 17.45
N ASP A 266 12.97 20.65 17.81
CA ASP A 266 14.03 19.78 18.36
C ASP A 266 14.80 19.02 17.26
N HIS A 267 14.50 19.27 15.99
CA HIS A 267 15.24 18.70 14.87
C HIS A 267 16.70 19.19 14.88
N PRO A 268 17.69 18.35 14.49
CA PRO A 268 19.11 18.75 14.45
C PRO A 268 19.42 20.06 13.72
N LEU A 269 18.58 20.44 12.75
CA LEU A 269 18.70 21.70 11.99
C LEU A 269 18.57 22.96 12.85
N PHE A 270 17.93 22.88 14.03
CA PHE A 270 17.71 24.01 14.94
C PHE A 270 18.57 23.94 16.21
N ARG A 271 19.52 22.98 16.30
CA ARG A 271 20.46 22.87 17.43
C ARG A 271 21.42 24.06 17.43
N GLY A 272 21.29 24.95 18.42
CA GLY A 272 22.17 26.10 18.61
C GLY A 272 21.45 27.44 18.78
N ASN A 273 20.16 27.51 18.39
CA ASN A 273 19.34 28.70 18.60
C ASN A 273 18.98 28.83 20.08
N LYS A 274 19.45 29.90 20.73
CA LYS A 274 19.24 30.14 22.18
C LYS A 274 17.82 30.60 22.52
N GLN A 275 17.05 31.04 21.53
CA GLN A 275 15.69 31.54 21.72
C GLN A 275 14.78 30.86 20.68
N LEU A 276 14.21 29.72 21.08
CA LEU A 276 13.19 29.05 20.28
C LEU A 276 11.82 29.63 20.67
N PRO A 277 10.89 29.84 19.71
CA PRO A 277 9.54 30.35 20.00
C PRO A 277 8.73 29.43 20.93
N VAL A 278 9.13 28.16 21.01
CA VAL A 278 8.44 27.12 21.74
C VAL A 278 9.44 26.34 22.61
N PRO A 279 9.09 25.94 23.85
CA PRO A 279 9.93 25.09 24.69
C PRO A 279 10.34 23.77 24.01
N LYS A 280 11.36 23.10 24.56
CA LYS A 280 11.78 21.76 24.09
C LYS A 280 10.71 20.70 24.38
N ASP A 281 10.68 19.63 23.59
CA ASP A 281 9.74 18.50 23.67
C ASP A 281 8.26 18.87 23.46
N THR A 282 7.99 20.00 22.82
CA THR A 282 6.62 20.42 22.49
C THR A 282 6.13 19.90 21.15
N THR A 283 4.89 19.42 21.13
CA THR A 283 4.20 19.00 19.90
C THR A 283 3.35 20.16 19.39
N LEU A 284 3.44 20.47 18.09
CA LEU A 284 2.76 21.63 17.49
C LEU A 284 1.60 21.21 16.61
N ARG A 285 0.59 22.07 16.47
CA ARG A 285 -0.52 21.91 15.51
C ARG A 285 -0.56 23.12 14.59
N TYR A 286 -0.49 22.88 13.28
CA TYR A 286 -0.60 23.89 12.23
C TYR A 286 -1.82 23.62 11.35
N GLU A 287 -2.45 24.69 10.89
CA GLU A 287 -3.43 24.65 9.79
C GLU A 287 -2.79 25.34 8.58
N ILE A 288 -2.72 24.62 7.47
CA ILE A 288 -2.00 25.01 6.26
C ILE A 288 -2.98 25.02 5.10
N GLU A 289 -2.98 26.10 4.35
CA GLU A 289 -3.73 26.24 3.10
C GLU A 289 -2.75 26.50 1.95
N VAL A 290 -2.77 25.64 0.93
CA VAL A 290 -1.96 25.85 -0.27
C VAL A 290 -2.74 26.77 -1.20
N VAL A 291 -2.28 28.01 -1.37
CA VAL A 291 -2.96 28.99 -2.25
C VAL A 291 -2.58 28.76 -3.71
N ASP A 292 -1.29 28.60 -4.00
CA ASP A 292 -0.78 28.41 -5.36
C ASP A 292 0.53 27.62 -5.36
N ILE A 293 0.84 26.94 -6.47
CA ILE A 293 2.09 26.21 -6.68
C ILE A 293 2.73 26.74 -7.96
N ASN A 294 3.73 27.60 -7.80
CA ASN A 294 4.59 28.00 -8.89
C ASN A 294 5.57 26.87 -9.18
N GLY A 295 5.28 26.06 -10.20
CA GLY A 295 6.25 25.13 -10.74
C GLY A 295 7.42 25.93 -11.32
N SER A 296 8.56 25.97 -10.63
CA SER A 296 9.81 26.07 -11.37
C SER A 296 9.86 24.78 -12.18
N ALA A 297 9.50 24.88 -13.46
CA ALA A 297 9.80 23.83 -14.40
C ALA A 297 11.33 23.67 -14.38
N ASP A 298 11.81 22.78 -13.52
CA ASP A 298 13.11 22.15 -13.67
C ASP A 298 12.98 21.25 -14.91
N THR A 299 12.83 21.89 -16.07
CA THR A 299 13.45 21.41 -17.28
C THR A 299 14.92 21.53 -16.97
N SER A 300 15.48 20.49 -16.34
CA SER A 300 16.92 20.31 -16.26
C SER A 300 17.39 20.31 -17.71
N GLU A 301 17.80 21.49 -18.20
CA GLU A 301 18.43 21.63 -19.49
C GLU A 301 19.55 20.57 -19.56
N PRO A 302 19.76 19.92 -20.71
CA PRO A 302 20.75 18.84 -20.86
C PRO A 302 22.22 19.30 -20.73
N LYS A 303 22.48 20.43 -20.06
CA LYS A 303 23.81 20.99 -19.81
C LYS A 303 24.63 20.12 -18.85
N ASP A 304 23.99 19.49 -17.86
CA ASP A 304 24.70 18.64 -16.90
C ASP A 304 25.23 17.34 -17.53
N ILE A 305 24.46 16.74 -18.46
CA ILE A 305 24.91 15.54 -19.19
C ILE A 305 26.02 15.90 -20.17
N ALA A 306 25.91 17.03 -20.87
CA ALA A 306 26.94 17.49 -21.80
C ALA A 306 28.29 17.76 -21.09
N LEU A 307 28.26 18.38 -19.90
CA LEU A 307 29.45 18.62 -19.10
C LEU A 307 30.10 17.32 -18.61
N VAL A 308 29.30 16.35 -18.16
CA VAL A 308 29.79 15.05 -17.69
C VAL A 308 30.36 14.21 -18.84
N VAL A 309 29.74 14.24 -20.02
CA VAL A 309 30.24 13.55 -21.22
C VAL A 309 31.54 14.20 -21.72
N ALA A 310 31.65 15.53 -21.68
CA ALA A 310 32.88 16.24 -22.04
C ALA A 310 34.03 15.93 -21.06
N MET A 311 33.74 15.88 -19.75
CA MET A 311 34.71 15.48 -18.71
C MET A 311 35.18 14.04 -18.91
N LEU A 312 34.27 13.10 -19.20
CA LEU A 312 34.62 11.70 -19.48
C LEU A 312 35.46 11.56 -20.76
N ALA A 313 35.15 12.31 -21.81
CA ALA A 313 35.94 12.32 -23.05
C ALA A 313 37.38 12.83 -22.82
N LEU A 314 37.56 13.89 -22.01
CA LEU A 314 38.87 14.38 -21.62
C LEU A 314 39.65 13.38 -20.75
N PHE A 315 38.96 12.67 -19.86
CA PHE A 315 39.58 11.63 -19.04
C PHE A 315 40.07 10.44 -19.88
N VAL A 316 39.30 10.02 -20.87
CA VAL A 316 39.71 8.94 -21.79
C VAL A 316 40.87 9.38 -22.68
N ALA A 317 40.86 10.62 -23.19
CA ALA A 317 41.95 11.15 -24.00
C ALA A 317 43.27 11.27 -23.20
N THR A 318 43.20 11.77 -21.97
CA THR A 318 44.38 11.89 -21.09
C THR A 318 44.92 10.52 -20.67
N ALA A 319 44.05 9.56 -20.34
CA ALA A 319 44.46 8.19 -20.08
C ALA A 319 45.14 7.55 -21.30
N GLY A 320 44.63 7.77 -22.52
CA GLY A 320 45.24 7.30 -23.76
C GLY A 320 46.66 7.86 -23.98
N ILE A 321 46.85 9.17 -23.76
CA ILE A 321 48.15 9.83 -23.89
C ILE A 321 49.15 9.30 -22.86
N VAL A 322 48.73 9.14 -21.60
CA VAL A 322 49.58 8.58 -20.54
C VAL A 322 49.99 7.15 -20.89
N THR A 323 49.06 6.33 -21.37
CA THR A 323 49.33 4.95 -21.78
C THR A 323 50.34 4.91 -22.94
N PHE A 324 50.16 5.76 -23.96
CA PHE A 324 51.10 5.87 -25.09
C PHE A 324 52.50 6.34 -24.64
N MET A 325 52.59 7.31 -23.72
CA MET A 325 53.88 7.78 -23.21
C MET A 325 54.59 6.72 -22.35
N VAL A 326 53.86 5.93 -21.58
CA VAL A 326 54.42 4.85 -20.76
C VAL A 326 54.91 3.70 -21.65
N VAL A 327 54.12 3.29 -22.66
CA VAL A 327 54.53 2.26 -23.63
C VAL A 327 55.72 2.75 -24.46
N GLY A 328 55.69 3.98 -24.97
CA GLY A 328 56.82 4.55 -25.72
C GLY A 328 58.10 4.71 -24.89
N ARG A 329 58.00 4.92 -23.57
CA ARG A 329 59.16 4.88 -22.66
C ARG A 329 59.66 3.45 -22.41
N ALA A 330 58.78 2.45 -22.38
CA ALA A 330 59.18 1.04 -22.26
C ALA A 330 59.98 0.57 -23.49
N ASP A 331 59.54 0.95 -24.69
CA ASP A 331 60.21 0.58 -25.95
C ASP A 331 61.61 1.22 -26.08
N LYS A 332 61.77 2.49 -25.66
CA LYS A 332 63.10 3.12 -25.64
C LYS A 332 64.05 2.46 -24.64
N LYS A 333 63.52 1.99 -23.49
CA LYS A 333 64.32 1.32 -22.45
C LYS A 333 64.73 -0.10 -22.87
N SER A 334 63.86 -0.83 -23.58
CA SER A 334 64.19 -2.14 -24.16
C SER A 334 65.26 -2.01 -25.26
N ALA A 335 65.12 -1.03 -26.16
CA ALA A 335 66.10 -0.75 -27.21
C ALA A 335 67.47 -0.30 -26.65
N TYR A 336 67.49 0.52 -25.60
CA TYR A 336 68.74 0.92 -24.92
C TYR A 336 69.45 -0.28 -24.28
N ASN A 337 68.69 -1.16 -23.61
CA ASN A 337 69.25 -2.36 -22.97
C ASN A 337 69.74 -3.39 -24.00
N ALA A 338 69.08 -3.52 -25.15
CA ALA A 338 69.52 -4.36 -26.26
C ALA A 338 70.87 -3.88 -26.83
N LYS A 339 71.00 -2.57 -27.15
CA LYS A 339 72.26 -1.98 -27.62
C LYS A 339 73.40 -2.07 -26.58
N LYS A 340 73.07 -1.98 -25.29
CA LYS A 340 74.05 -2.17 -24.19
C LYS A 340 74.52 -3.63 -24.07
N LYS A 341 73.66 -4.60 -24.38
CA LYS A 341 74.02 -6.03 -24.45
C LYS A 341 74.93 -6.33 -25.65
N GLU A 342 74.63 -5.80 -26.82
CA GLU A 342 75.47 -5.94 -28.03
C GLU A 342 76.86 -5.36 -27.81
N LYS A 343 76.97 -4.12 -27.29
CA LYS A 343 78.28 -3.51 -26.98
C LYS A 343 79.08 -4.28 -25.91
N LYS A 344 78.42 -4.97 -24.97
CA LYS A 344 79.09 -5.85 -24.01
C LYS A 344 79.56 -7.16 -24.65
N LEU A 345 78.85 -7.66 -25.65
CA LEU A 345 79.19 -8.88 -26.38
C LEU A 345 80.37 -8.64 -27.35
N GLU A 346 80.42 -7.49 -28.02
CA GLU A 346 81.55 -7.10 -28.88
C GLU A 346 82.84 -6.87 -28.08
N LYS A 347 82.76 -6.23 -26.91
CA LYS A 347 83.91 -6.06 -26.00
C LYS A 347 84.44 -7.37 -25.40
N LYS A 348 83.64 -8.44 -25.43
CA LYS A 348 84.06 -9.80 -25.01
C LYS A 348 84.73 -10.59 -26.14
N LYS A 349 84.61 -10.16 -27.40
CA LYS A 349 85.25 -10.79 -28.57
C LYS A 349 86.60 -10.15 -28.95
N THR A 350 86.96 -9.05 -28.30
CA THR A 350 88.20 -8.26 -28.55
C THR A 350 89.20 -8.33 -27.39
N LYS A 351 89.00 -9.24 -26.45
CA LYS A 351 89.97 -9.73 -25.45
C LYS A 351 90.05 -11.24 -25.63
#